data_AF-A0A3M2B6P7-F1
#
_entry.id   AF-A0A3M2B6P7-F1
#
_cell.length_a   1.000
_cell.length_b   1.000
_cell.length_c   1.000
_cell.angle_alpha   90.00
_cell.angle_beta   90.00
_cell.angle_gamma   90.00
#
_symmetry.space_group_name_H-M   'P 1'
#
loop_
_entity.id
_entity.type
_entity.pdbx_description
1 polymer ?
#
loop_
_entity_poly.entity_id
_entity_poly.type
_entity_poly.pdbx_seq_one_letter_code
_entity_poly.pdbx_strand_id
1 'polypeptide(L)'
;MVKNLLPVIGSNLCYEGKEYTLMHVDPIREIVLLQSEEGKRQVKLHELLPTDYQKALEHCKSCGGCCRRWSMEHETSTGIEQ
;
A
#
# COMPACT_ATOMS: atom_id res chain seq x y z
N MET A 1 -5.56 -11.08 2.17
CA MET A 1 -4.15 -11.17 2.66
C MET A 1 -3.25 -10.35 1.75
N VAL A 2 -3.08 -9.05 2.07
CA VAL A 2 -2.26 -8.06 1.32
C VAL A 2 -1.83 -6.94 2.30
N LYS A 3 -2.67 -6.64 3.31
CA LYS A 3 -2.47 -5.60 4.34
C LYS A 3 -1.28 -5.79 5.32
N ASN A 4 -0.50 -6.88 5.25
CA ASN A 4 0.57 -7.14 6.23
C ASN A 4 2.00 -6.98 5.66
N LEU A 5 2.14 -6.46 4.45
CA LEU A 5 3.45 -6.34 3.79
C LEU A 5 4.01 -4.92 3.75
N LEU A 6 3.12 -3.94 3.71
CA LEU A 6 3.48 -2.54 3.92
C LEU A 6 3.01 -2.13 5.32
N PRO A 7 3.75 -1.24 6.00
CA PRO A 7 3.31 -0.67 7.26
C PRO A 7 2.02 0.13 7.06
N VAL A 8 1.41 0.53 8.17
CA VAL A 8 0.16 1.32 8.14
C VAL A 8 0.43 2.66 7.44
N ILE A 9 -0.52 3.16 6.65
CA ILE A 9 -0.45 4.51 6.07
C ILE A 9 -0.16 5.52 7.20
N GLY A 10 0.78 6.44 6.96
CA GLY A 10 1.30 7.39 7.94
C GLY A 10 2.53 6.89 8.70
N SER A 11 2.90 5.62 8.56
CA SER A 11 4.15 5.09 9.13
C SER A 11 5.35 5.43 8.26
N ASN A 12 6.53 5.51 8.88
CA ASN A 12 7.78 5.66 8.18
C ASN A 12 8.33 4.29 7.71
N LEU A 13 8.97 4.28 6.56
CA LEU A 13 9.68 3.15 5.99
C LEU A 13 11.00 3.60 5.39
N CYS A 14 11.98 2.69 5.34
CA CYS A 14 13.25 2.95 4.68
C CYS A 14 13.19 2.44 3.23
N TYR A 15 13.50 3.32 2.27
CA TYR A 15 13.57 3.00 0.85
C TYR A 15 14.77 3.71 0.23
N GLU A 16 15.59 3.00 -0.56
CA GLU A 16 16.82 3.52 -1.17
C GLU A 16 17.76 4.24 -0.17
N GLY A 17 17.82 3.77 1.08
CA GLY A 17 18.65 4.34 2.13
C GLY A 17 18.14 5.66 2.73
N LYS A 18 16.90 6.07 2.41
CA LYS A 18 16.23 7.25 2.98
C LYS A 18 14.93 6.86 3.68
N GLU A 19 14.54 7.65 4.67
CA GLU A 19 13.27 7.49 5.37
C GLU A 19 12.15 8.22 4.62
N TYR A 20 11.03 7.52 4.43
CA TYR A 20 9.83 8.04 3.79
C TYR A 20 8.59 7.71 4.61
N THR A 21 7.65 8.64 4.68
CA THR A 21 6.30 8.39 5.19
C THR A 21 5.45 7.77 4.08
N LEU A 22 4.80 6.65 4.40
CA LEU A 22 3.86 5.98 3.51
C LEU A 22 2.54 6.76 3.43
N MET A 23 2.25 7.38 2.30
CA MET A 23 1.06 8.21 2.14
C MET A 23 -0.14 7.45 1.58
N HIS A 24 0.09 6.56 0.61
CA HIS A 24 -0.98 5.83 -0.06
C HIS A 24 -0.45 4.59 -0.77
N VAL A 25 -1.29 3.57 -0.86
CA VAL A 25 -1.02 2.32 -1.59
C VAL A 25 -2.21 2.03 -2.49
N ASP A 26 -1.98 2.00 -3.81
CA ASP A 26 -2.96 1.54 -4.79
C ASP A 26 -2.48 0.21 -5.41
N PRO A 27 -2.99 -0.93 -4.93
CA PRO A 27 -2.59 -2.24 -5.44
C PRO A 27 -3.13 -2.57 -6.83
N ILE A 28 -4.14 -1.84 -7.33
CA ILE A 28 -4.67 -2.06 -8.68
C ILE A 28 -3.73 -1.44 -9.71
N ARG A 29 -3.34 -0.18 -9.45
CA ARG A 29 -2.38 0.55 -10.26
C ARG A 29 -0.93 0.16 -9.98
N GLU A 30 -0.71 -0.65 -8.93
CA GLU A 30 0.62 -1.07 -8.44
C GLU A 30 1.51 0.12 -8.09
N ILE A 31 0.95 1.15 -7.45
CA ILE A 31 1.69 2.35 -7.07
C ILE A 31 1.64 2.58 -5.57
N VAL A 32 2.71 3.15 -5.05
CA VAL A 32 2.83 3.64 -3.69
C VAL A 32 3.26 5.09 -3.73
N LEU A 33 2.63 5.92 -2.91
CA LEU A 33 3.02 7.31 -2.70
C LEU A 33 3.81 7.42 -1.41
N LEU A 34 5.03 7.91 -1.53
CA LEU A 34 5.97 8.15 -0.45
C LEU A 34 6.19 9.66 -0.28
N GLN A 35 6.37 10.10 0.96
CA GLN A 35 6.71 11.49 1.29
C GLN A 35 8.02 11.53 2.09
N SER A 36 8.89 12.46 1.73
CA SER A 36 10.10 12.83 2.47
C SER A 36 10.16 14.35 2.62
N GLU A 37 11.17 14.87 3.31
CA GLU A 37 11.43 16.31 3.39
C GLU A 37 11.70 16.93 2.01
N GLU A 38 12.24 16.15 1.07
CA GLU A 38 12.53 16.59 -0.31
C GLU A 38 11.27 16.64 -1.19
N GLY A 39 10.16 16.02 -0.76
CA GLY A 39 8.89 16.01 -1.48
C GLY A 39 8.22 14.65 -1.58
N LYS A 40 7.23 14.57 -2.49
CA LYS A 40 6.45 13.36 -2.76
C LYS A 40 7.01 12.59 -3.94
N ARG A 41 7.08 11.27 -3.81
CA ARG A 41 7.52 10.35 -4.86
C ARG A 41 6.52 9.23 -5.06
N GLN A 42 6.27 8.90 -6.32
CA GLN A 42 5.51 7.72 -6.70
C GLN A 42 6.49 6.59 -7.04
N VAL A 43 6.33 5.44 -6.39
CA VAL A 43 7.14 4.24 -6.62
C VAL A 43 6.24 3.07 -6.99
N LYS A 44 6.77 2.09 -7.72
CA LYS A 44 5.99 0.90 -8.05
C LYS A 44 5.95 -0.04 -6.85
N LEU A 45 4.81 -0.69 -6.67
CA LEU A 45 4.57 -1.56 -5.54
C LEU A 45 5.55 -2.76 -5.50
N HIS A 46 6.02 -3.23 -6.66
CA HIS A 46 7.02 -4.30 -6.74
C HIS A 46 8.46 -3.88 -6.40
N GLU A 47 8.76 -2.57 -6.36
CA GLU A 47 10.07 -2.08 -5.93
C GLU A 47 10.20 -2.11 -4.41
N LEU A 48 9.07 -2.05 -3.70
CA LEU A 48 9.01 -2.09 -2.24
C LEU A 48 8.80 -3.49 -1.67
N LEU A 49 8.34 -4.44 -2.51
CA LEU A 49 7.86 -5.72 -2.04
C LEU A 49 8.74 -6.88 -2.52
N PRO A 50 8.81 -7.96 -1.74
CA PRO A 50 9.57 -9.15 -2.13
C PRO A 50 9.12 -9.70 -3.49
N THR A 51 10.03 -10.30 -4.25
CA THR A 51 9.79 -10.79 -5.62
C THR A 51 8.57 -11.72 -5.72
N ASP A 52 8.35 -12.59 -4.73
CA ASP A 52 7.20 -13.51 -4.72
C ASP A 52 5.84 -12.81 -4.51
N TYR A 53 5.83 -11.54 -4.14
CA TYR A 53 4.59 -10.78 -3.97
C TYR A 53 3.87 -10.49 -5.29
N GLN A 54 4.58 -10.50 -6.43
CA GLN A 54 3.94 -10.37 -7.74
C GLN A 54 2.86 -11.43 -7.95
N LYS A 55 3.09 -12.68 -7.51
CA LYS A 55 2.10 -13.76 -7.61
C LYS A 55 0.81 -13.43 -6.83
N ALA A 56 0.93 -12.78 -5.67
CA ALA A 56 -0.22 -12.37 -4.87
C ALA A 56 -0.99 -11.20 -5.53
N LEU A 57 -0.29 -10.27 -6.18
CA LEU A 57 -0.90 -9.18 -6.95
C LEU A 57 -1.64 -9.70 -8.18
N GLU A 58 -1.02 -10.60 -8.94
CA GLU A 58 -1.65 -11.25 -10.09
C GLU A 58 -2.91 -12.01 -9.68
N HIS A 59 -2.86 -12.74 -8.55
CA HIS A 59 -4.03 -13.42 -8.01
C HIS A 59 -5.13 -12.45 -7.56
N CYS A 60 -4.80 -11.29 -6.97
CA CYS A 60 -5.83 -10.28 -6.69
C CYS A 60 -6.48 -9.74 -7.97
N LYS A 61 -5.67 -9.45 -8.99
CA LYS A 61 -6.18 -8.95 -10.29
C LYS A 61 -7.07 -10.00 -10.98
N SER A 62 -6.65 -11.26 -10.97
CA SER A 62 -7.39 -12.40 -11.51
C SER A 62 -8.76 -12.61 -10.84
N CYS A 63 -8.87 -12.35 -9.54
CA CYS A 63 -10.12 -12.46 -8.79
C CYS A 63 -11.07 -11.25 -9.01
N GLY A 64 -10.79 -10.34 -9.96
CA GLY A 64 -11.62 -9.15 -10.18
C GLY A 64 -11.51 -8.12 -9.04
N GLY A 65 -10.38 -8.12 -8.32
CA GLY A 65 -10.16 -7.17 -7.23
C GLY A 65 -10.74 -7.63 -5.88
N CYS A 66 -10.74 -8.93 -5.57
CA CYS A 66 -11.13 -9.43 -4.24
C CYS A 66 -10.35 -8.78 -3.08
N CYS A 67 -9.15 -8.24 -3.34
CA CYS A 67 -8.43 -7.41 -2.36
C CYS A 67 -9.09 -6.03 -2.08
N ARG A 68 -9.99 -5.52 -2.93
CA ARG A 68 -10.81 -4.31 -2.65
C ARG A 68 -11.82 -4.55 -1.55
N ARG A 69 -12.46 -5.73 -1.53
CA ARG A 69 -13.61 -5.99 -0.64
C ARG A 69 -13.22 -5.87 0.84
N TRP A 70 -11.98 -6.27 1.17
CA TRP A 70 -11.42 -6.12 2.52
C TRP A 70 -10.81 -4.74 2.82
N SER A 71 -10.55 -3.91 1.81
CA SER A 71 -10.12 -2.52 2.02
C SER A 71 -11.29 -1.67 2.50
N MET A 72 -12.47 -1.87 1.91
CA MET A 72 -13.69 -1.11 2.21
C MET A 72 -14.30 -1.42 3.59
N GLU A 73 -14.12 -2.63 4.13
CA GLU A 73 -14.63 -3.02 5.46
C GLU A 73 -13.82 -2.44 6.65
N HIS A 74 -12.70 -1.76 6.38
CA HIS A 74 -11.89 -1.09 7.41
C HIS A 74 -11.74 0.43 7.17
N GLU A 75 -12.44 1.00 6.18
CA GLU A 75 -12.65 2.46 6.09
C GLU A 75 -13.85 2.91 6.93
N THR A 76 -14.60 1.98 7.56
CA THR A 76 -15.76 2.25 8.40
C THR A 76 -15.47 2.28 9.91
N SER A 77 -14.20 2.37 10.34
CA SER A 77 -13.86 2.51 11.77
C SER A 77 -13.46 3.93 12.21
N THR A 78 -13.56 4.94 11.34
CA THR A 78 -13.66 6.34 11.79
C THR A 78 -15.10 6.82 11.65
N GLY A 79 -16.02 6.06 12.27
CA GLY A 79 -17.26 6.65 12.77
C GLY A 79 -16.87 7.59 13.90
N ILE A 80 -16.92 8.88 13.63
CA ILE A 80 -16.99 9.89 14.69
C ILE A 80 -18.31 9.59 15.42
N GLU A 81 -18.19 8.98 16.60
CA GLU A 81 -19.28 8.96 17.57
C GLU A 81 -19.62 10.40 17.97
N GLN A 82 -20.90 10.58 18.25
CA GLN A 82 -21.65 11.84 18.42
C GLN A 82 -21.10 12.77 19.50
#